data_AF-A0A1F8QLC4-F1
#
_entry.id   AF-A0A1F8QLC4-F1
#
_cell.length_a   1.000
_cell.length_b   1.000
_cell.length_c   1.000
_cell.angle_alpha   90.00
_cell.angle_beta   90.00
_cell.angle_gamma   90.00
#
_symmetry.space_group_name_H-M   'P 1'
#
loop_
_entity.id
_entity.type
_entity.pdbx_description
1 polymer ?
#
loop_
_entity_poly.entity_id
_entity_poly.type
_entity_poly.pdbx_seq_one_letter_code
_entity_poly.pdbx_strand_id
1 'polypeptide(L)'
;MLGEINPFLSGEDTDPWAEVRGYHYQDGPEALRQFIAARMELIALLESMPPDCWQAPARHAIFGPTTLLEVVSILAAHDRVHIQQVHQVMKAILPQA
;
A
#
# COMPACT_ATOMS: atom_id res chain seq x y z
N MET A 1 10.99 4.51 12.68
CA MET A 1 12.17 5.38 12.86
C MET A 1 13.28 4.88 11.95
N LEU A 2 13.93 5.74 11.16
CA LEU A 2 15.03 5.32 10.28
C LEU A 2 16.28 4.95 11.11
N GLY A 3 16.85 3.76 10.90
CA GLY A 3 18.07 3.29 11.58
C GLY A 3 17.85 2.40 12.81
N GLU A 4 16.61 2.09 13.17
CA GLU A 4 16.29 1.19 14.28
C GLU A 4 16.42 -0.29 13.86
N ILE A 5 17.04 -1.11 14.71
CA ILE A 5 17.15 -2.56 14.49
C ILE A 5 15.85 -3.22 14.98
N ASN A 6 15.19 -4.00 14.12
CA ASN A 6 13.93 -4.68 14.42
C ASN A 6 12.79 -3.74 14.87
N PRO A 7 12.45 -2.72 14.06
CA PRO A 7 11.49 -1.70 14.44
C PRO A 7 10.09 -2.28 14.63
N PHE A 8 9.31 -1.64 15.50
CA PHE A 8 7.87 -1.90 15.60
C PHE A 8 7.11 -1.06 14.56
N LEU A 9 6.26 -1.71 13.78
CA LEU A 9 5.36 -1.12 12.80
C LEU A 9 3.95 -1.14 13.38
N SER A 10 3.46 0.02 13.77
CA SER A 10 2.10 0.19 14.30
C SER A 10 1.06 -0.09 13.22
N GLY A 11 -0.04 -0.71 13.63
CA GLY A 11 -1.26 -0.74 12.81
C GLY A 11 -2.04 0.55 12.99
N GLU A 12 -2.72 0.97 11.95
CA GLU A 12 -3.58 2.15 11.96
C GLU A 12 -5.03 1.71 11.71
N ASP A 13 -5.98 2.31 12.45
CA ASP A 13 -7.38 2.20 12.10
C ASP A 13 -7.68 3.15 10.93
N THR A 14 -7.72 2.59 9.73
CA THR A 14 -7.89 3.36 8.49
C THR A 14 -9.34 3.56 8.09
N ASP A 15 -10.29 2.85 8.71
CA ASP A 15 -11.71 2.92 8.33
C ASP A 15 -12.28 4.35 8.48
N PRO A 16 -12.02 5.08 9.58
CA PRO A 16 -12.51 6.44 9.74
C PRO A 16 -11.98 7.42 8.69
N TRP A 17 -10.85 7.12 8.04
CA TRP A 17 -10.22 8.05 7.10
C TRP A 17 -11.07 8.25 5.85
N ALA A 18 -11.82 7.24 5.42
CA ALA A 18 -12.68 7.34 4.24
C ALA A 18 -13.73 8.44 4.42
N GLU A 19 -14.33 8.51 5.61
CA GLU A 19 -15.32 9.52 5.98
C GLU A 19 -14.66 10.88 6.22
N VAL A 20 -13.64 10.93 7.08
CA VAL A 20 -12.96 12.17 7.49
C VAL A 20 -12.33 12.90 6.30
N ARG A 21 -11.79 12.16 5.32
CA ARG A 21 -11.15 12.73 4.13
C ARG A 21 -12.11 12.83 2.93
N GLY A 22 -13.36 12.38 3.09
CA GLY A 22 -14.41 12.51 2.08
C GLY A 22 -14.07 11.85 0.75
N TYR A 23 -13.51 10.64 0.74
CA TYR A 23 -13.04 9.97 -0.49
C TYR A 23 -14.12 9.81 -1.56
N HIS A 24 -15.39 9.67 -1.16
CA HIS A 24 -16.55 9.67 -2.07
C HIS A 24 -16.63 10.92 -2.97
N TYR A 25 -16.16 12.07 -2.49
CA TYR A 25 -16.25 13.34 -3.20
C TYR A 25 -14.98 13.68 -4.01
N GLN A 26 -14.00 12.79 -4.04
CA GLN A 26 -12.72 13.02 -4.73
C GLN A 26 -12.74 12.52 -6.18
N ASP A 27 -11.85 13.08 -7.01
CA ASP A 27 -11.66 12.63 -8.39
C ASP A 27 -10.90 11.28 -8.40
N GLY A 28 -11.62 10.21 -8.74
CA GLY A 28 -11.05 8.86 -8.81
C GLY A 28 -9.83 8.74 -9.74
N PRO A 29 -9.88 9.28 -10.98
CA PRO A 29 -8.72 9.30 -11.86
C PRO A 29 -7.49 10.01 -11.27
N GLU A 30 -7.66 11.13 -10.56
CA GLU A 30 -6.58 11.82 -9.84
C GLU A 30 -6.04 10.98 -8.69
N ALA A 31 -6.90 10.37 -7.89
CA ALA A 31 -6.48 9.46 -6.83
C ALA A 31 -5.65 8.29 -7.37
N LEU A 32 -6.01 7.75 -8.55
CA LEU A 32 -5.21 6.72 -9.21
C LEU A 32 -3.84 7.24 -9.67
N ARG A 33 -3.77 8.45 -10.23
CA ARG A 33 -2.48 9.09 -10.61
C ARG A 33 -1.58 9.27 -9.39
N GLN A 34 -2.12 9.75 -8.29
CA GLN A 34 -1.38 9.95 -7.03
C GLN A 34 -0.91 8.63 -6.43
N PHE A 35 -1.76 7.59 -6.46
CA PHE A 35 -1.38 6.24 -6.05
C PHE A 35 -0.20 5.70 -6.88
N ILE A 36 -0.25 5.84 -8.22
CA ILE A 36 0.84 5.41 -9.11
C ILE A 36 2.12 6.17 -8.81
N ALA A 37 2.05 7.50 -8.64
CA ALA A 37 3.21 8.31 -8.28
C ALA A 37 3.86 7.84 -6.97
N ALA A 38 3.07 7.64 -5.92
CA ALA A 38 3.56 7.13 -4.63
C ALA A 38 4.19 5.74 -4.75
N ARG A 39 3.64 4.86 -5.59
CA ARG A 39 4.24 3.54 -5.85
C ARG A 39 5.55 3.62 -6.62
N MET A 40 5.66 4.54 -7.57
CA MET A 40 6.92 4.74 -8.30
C MET A 40 8.02 5.29 -7.40
N GLU A 41 7.71 6.23 -6.51
CA GLU A 41 8.64 6.72 -5.50
C GLU A 41 9.10 5.59 -4.56
N LEU A 42 8.17 4.73 -4.11
CA LEU A 42 8.51 3.58 -3.27
C LEU A 42 9.40 2.58 -4.01
N ILE A 43 9.11 2.27 -5.28
CA ILE A 43 9.92 1.36 -6.09
C ILE A 43 11.33 1.91 -6.25
N ALA A 44 11.48 3.19 -6.61
CA ALA A 44 12.79 3.82 -6.73
C ALA A 44 13.58 3.78 -5.41
N LEU A 45 12.91 3.98 -4.27
CA LEU A 45 13.52 3.83 -2.95
C LEU A 45 13.98 2.39 -2.71
N LEU A 46 13.14 1.38 -2.97
CA LEU A 46 13.47 -0.03 -2.77
C LEU A 46 14.61 -0.50 -3.70
N GLU A 47 14.64 -0.05 -4.95
CA GLU A 47 15.70 -0.34 -5.92
C GLU A 47 17.07 0.23 -5.48
N SER A 48 17.07 1.32 -4.72
CA SER A 48 18.30 1.91 -4.18
C SER A 48 18.87 1.17 -2.96
N MET A 49 18.12 0.23 -2.37
CA MET A 49 18.53 -0.46 -1.15
C MET A 49 19.51 -1.62 -1.44
N PRO A 50 20.47 -1.88 -0.53
CA PRO A 50 21.27 -3.11 -0.58
C PRO A 50 20.40 -4.37 -0.54
N PRO A 51 20.75 -5.44 -1.31
CA PRO A 51 19.97 -6.68 -1.31
C PRO A 51 19.77 -7.31 0.08
N ASP A 52 20.74 -7.17 0.97
CA ASP A 52 20.65 -7.74 2.32
C ASP A 52 19.56 -7.08 3.18
N CYS A 53 19.15 -5.84 2.85
CA CYS A 53 18.08 -5.13 3.57
C CYS A 53 16.72 -5.81 3.42
N TRP A 54 16.50 -6.63 2.39
CA TRP A 54 15.24 -7.36 2.21
C TRP A 54 14.93 -8.31 3.38
N GLN A 55 15.97 -8.82 4.06
CA GLN A 55 15.86 -9.69 5.23
C GLN A 55 15.88 -8.93 6.56
N ALA A 56 15.89 -7.59 6.54
CA ALA A 56 15.86 -6.80 7.77
C ALA A 56 14.58 -7.11 8.57
N PRO A 57 14.71 -7.52 9.84
CA PRO A 57 13.55 -7.91 10.64
C PRO A 57 12.77 -6.67 11.07
N ALA A 58 11.47 -6.86 11.28
CA ALA A 58 10.57 -5.90 11.91
C ALA A 58 9.51 -6.64 12.73
N ARG A 59 8.73 -5.91 13.52
CA ARG A 59 7.56 -6.42 14.24
C ARG A 59 6.34 -5.61 13.83
N HIS A 60 5.40 -6.23 13.13
CA HIS A 60 4.15 -5.60 12.72
C HIS A 60 3.04 -5.84 13.73
N ALA A 61 2.24 -4.83 14.04
CA ALA A 61 1.14 -4.95 15.00
C ALA A 61 0.12 -6.04 14.63
N ILE A 62 -0.06 -6.30 13.33
CA ILE A 62 -1.02 -7.29 12.81
C ILE A 62 -0.35 -8.62 12.45
N PHE A 63 0.85 -8.60 11.87
CA PHE A 63 1.49 -9.80 11.31
C PHE A 63 2.49 -10.44 12.27
N GLY A 64 2.82 -9.77 13.38
CA GLY A 64 3.86 -10.22 14.31
C GLY A 64 5.27 -10.00 13.72
N PRO A 65 6.24 -10.88 14.05
CA PRO A 65 7.57 -10.84 13.45
C PRO A 65 7.50 -10.93 11.92
N THR A 66 8.24 -10.07 11.24
CA THR A 66 8.25 -10.01 9.77
C THR A 66 9.59 -9.50 9.23
N THR A 67 9.73 -9.42 7.90
CA THR A 67 10.87 -8.82 7.18
C THR A 67 10.40 -7.74 6.20
N LEU A 68 11.33 -6.92 5.71
CA LEU A 68 11.03 -5.97 4.62
C LEU A 68 10.42 -6.68 3.41
N LEU A 69 10.94 -7.84 3.01
CA LEU A 69 10.44 -8.63 1.89
C LEU A 69 8.96 -9.03 2.07
N GLU A 70 8.60 -9.50 3.26
CA GLU A 70 7.22 -9.91 3.54
C GLU A 70 6.27 -8.71 3.52
N VAL A 71 6.66 -7.59 4.13
CA VAL A 71 5.86 -6.36 4.14
C VAL A 71 5.62 -5.86 2.70
N VAL A 72 6.65 -5.82 1.87
CA VAL A 72 6.53 -5.41 0.46
C VAL A 72 5.72 -6.42 -0.36
N SER A 73 5.83 -7.71 -0.07
CA SER A 73 5.01 -8.74 -0.73
C SER A 73 3.53 -8.58 -0.41
N ILE A 74 3.20 -8.27 0.84
CA ILE A 74 1.83 -7.97 1.28
C ILE A 74 1.33 -6.71 0.56
N LEU A 75 2.13 -5.65 0.50
CA LEU A 75 1.78 -4.43 -0.22
C LEU A 75 1.45 -4.70 -1.70
N ALA A 76 2.30 -5.44 -2.40
CA ALA A 76 2.11 -5.75 -3.81
C ALA A 76 0.84 -6.61 -4.05
N ALA A 77 0.57 -7.56 -3.16
CA ALA A 77 -0.66 -8.36 -3.20
C ALA A 77 -1.91 -7.50 -2.94
N HIS A 78 -1.84 -6.62 -1.96
CA HIS A 78 -2.91 -5.69 -1.57
C HIS A 78 -3.27 -4.73 -2.71
N ASP A 79 -2.26 -4.14 -3.37
CA ASP A 79 -2.47 -3.27 -4.53
C ASP A 79 -3.22 -4.00 -5.65
N ARG A 80 -2.81 -5.23 -5.95
CA ARG A 80 -3.46 -6.05 -6.99
C ARG A 80 -4.92 -6.32 -6.65
N VAL A 81 -5.23 -6.68 -5.41
CA VAL A 81 -6.59 -6.95 -4.95
C VAL A 81 -7.47 -5.71 -5.15
N HIS A 82 -7.03 -4.53 -4.69
CA HIS A 82 -7.86 -3.34 -4.77
C HIS A 82 -7.99 -2.78 -6.19
N ILE A 83 -6.95 -2.86 -7.02
CA ILE A 83 -7.05 -2.52 -8.45
C ILE A 83 -8.08 -3.42 -9.14
N GLN A 84 -8.07 -4.72 -8.84
CA GLN A 84 -9.04 -5.67 -9.38
C GLN A 84 -10.48 -5.34 -8.92
N GLN A 85 -10.66 -5.01 -7.64
CA GLN A 85 -11.96 -4.60 -7.10
C GLN A 85 -12.47 -3.33 -7.79
N VAL A 86 -11.65 -2.29 -7.93
CA VAL A 86 -12.03 -1.05 -8.64
C VAL A 86 -12.44 -1.37 -10.07
N HIS A 87 -11.64 -2.17 -10.79
CA HIS A 87 -11.95 -2.55 -12.16
C HIS A 87 -13.25 -3.36 -12.28
N GLN A 88 -13.52 -4.28 -11.35
CA GLN A 88 -14.78 -5.03 -11.29
C GLN A 88 -15.98 -4.12 -11.03
N VAL A 89 -15.87 -3.18 -10.08
CA VAL A 89 -16.91 -2.19 -9.78
C VAL A 89 -17.18 -1.31 -11.00
N MET A 90 -16.13 -0.78 -11.63
CA MET A 90 -16.25 0.03 -12.85
C MET A 90 -16.98 -0.71 -13.97
N LYS A 91 -16.66 -1.99 -14.19
CA LYS A 91 -17.37 -2.84 -15.15
C LYS A 91 -18.84 -3.08 -14.80
N ALA A 92 -19.17 -3.16 -13.52
CA ALA A 92 -20.53 -3.41 -13.07
C ALA A 92 -21.43 -2.16 -13.18
N ILE A 93 -20.87 -0.96 -13.03
CA ILE A 93 -21.63 0.30 -13.03
C ILE A 93 -21.63 1.03 -14.37
N LEU A 94 -20.60 0.82 -15.21
CA LEU A 94 -20.57 1.41 -16.54
C LEU A 94 -21.43 0.57 -17.50
N PRO A 95 -22.30 1.19 -18.31
CA PRO A 95 -23.05 0.46 -19.32
C PRO A 95 -22.08 -0.25 -20.26
N GLN A 96 -22.33 -1.53 -20.53
CA GLN A 96 -21.61 -2.26 -21.56
C GLN A 96 -21.96 -1.61 -22.91
N ALA A 97 -20.95 -1.17 -23.65
CA ALA A 97 -21.10 -0.63 -24.99
C ALA A 97 -21.59 -1.70 -25.99
#